data_AF-A0A2D4UPM1-F1
#
_entry.id   AF-A0A2D4UPM1-F1
#
_cell.length_a   1.000
_cell.length_b   1.000
_cell.length_c   1.000
_cell.angle_alpha   90.00
_cell.angle_beta   90.00
_cell.angle_gamma   90.00
#
_symmetry.space_group_name_H-M   'P 1'
#
loop_
_entity.id
_entity.type
_entity.pdbx_description
1 polymer ?
#
loop_
_entity_poly.entity_id
_entity_poly.type
_entity_poly.pdbx_seq_one_letter_code
_entity_poly.pdbx_strand_id
1 'polypeptide(L)'
;MNYRILTISFVFVMGSALPNPAAATSQGFAVDGEEWPGFWFVCEFSQRQRAPDDGCKMFDDEGFQLAEGRLRYIRMFGSTETACRGNKKGQCFSASVPKIRISRTDRGKLSLGDKQFKVRYFGCTQIYYFTDTPSYREIWPDKKRCFWASKRRFYIAPYQGSVTITD
;
A
#
# COMPACT_ATOMS: atom_id res chain seq x y z
N MET A 1 18.92 14.40 73.97
CA MET A 1 19.77 14.53 72.76
C MET A 1 20.30 13.15 72.43
N ASN A 2 20.03 12.67 71.20
CA ASN A 2 20.45 11.42 70.53
C ASN A 2 19.29 10.54 70.08
N TYR A 3 18.85 10.86 68.85
CA TYR A 3 18.08 10.00 67.97
C TYR A 3 18.86 8.74 67.61
N ARG A 4 18.22 7.58 67.71
CA ARG A 4 18.56 6.42 66.87
C ARG A 4 17.30 5.81 66.30
N ILE A 5 17.44 5.45 65.04
CA ILE A 5 16.45 5.40 63.98
C ILE A 5 16.46 3.96 63.42
N LEU A 6 15.27 3.45 63.08
CA LEU A 6 14.94 2.34 62.16
C LEU A 6 15.46 0.92 62.51
N THR A 7 14.73 -0.17 62.25
CA THR A 7 14.26 -0.55 60.91
C THR A 7 13.12 -1.59 61.02
N ILE A 8 11.94 -1.29 60.45
CA ILE A 8 10.88 -2.26 60.19
C ILE A 8 11.06 -2.71 58.74
N SER A 9 11.37 -3.99 58.54
CA SER A 9 11.52 -4.60 57.22
C SER A 9 10.15 -4.88 56.61
N PHE A 10 9.68 -3.99 55.75
CA PHE A 10 8.54 -4.26 54.85
C PHE A 10 9.06 -5.06 53.65
N VAL A 11 8.71 -6.34 53.57
CA VAL A 11 8.95 -7.16 52.37
C VAL A 11 7.86 -6.82 51.36
N PHE A 12 8.19 -5.95 50.40
CA PHE A 12 7.34 -5.62 49.28
C PHE A 12 7.65 -6.60 48.13
N VAL A 13 6.83 -7.64 47.98
CA VAL A 13 6.90 -8.53 46.80
C VAL A 13 6.26 -7.78 45.64
N MET A 14 7.08 -7.08 44.85
CA MET A 14 6.68 -6.61 43.53
C MET A 14 6.57 -7.81 42.59
N GLY A 15 5.36 -8.32 42.41
CA GLY A 15 5.03 -9.13 41.24
C GLY A 15 5.08 -8.24 40.00
N SER A 16 6.21 -8.21 39.30
CA SER A 16 6.29 -7.62 37.97
C SER A 16 5.62 -8.56 36.97
N ALA A 17 4.30 -8.43 36.82
CA ALA A 17 3.61 -8.92 35.64
C ALA A 17 4.19 -8.17 34.43
N LEU A 18 5.05 -8.85 33.67
CA LEU A 18 5.50 -8.36 32.38
C LEU A 18 4.26 -8.13 31.51
N PRO A 19 4.09 -6.94 30.89
CA PRO A 19 3.04 -6.76 29.91
C PRO A 19 3.31 -7.72 28.76
N ASN A 20 2.39 -8.67 28.59
CA ASN A 20 2.30 -9.54 27.43
C ASN A 20 2.37 -8.63 26.20
N PRO A 21 3.30 -8.79 25.25
CA PRO A 21 3.25 -8.02 24.02
C PRO A 21 1.94 -8.42 23.34
N ALA A 22 0.98 -7.49 23.35
CA ALA A 22 -0.24 -7.63 22.60
C ALA A 22 0.17 -8.06 21.18
N ALA A 23 -0.28 -9.25 20.77
CA ALA A 23 -0.12 -9.71 19.41
C ALA A 23 -0.57 -8.57 18.52
N ALA A 24 0.38 -7.99 17.78
CA ALA A 24 0.11 -6.97 16.80
C ALA A 24 -0.97 -7.55 15.90
N THR A 25 -2.20 -7.05 16.06
CA THR A 25 -3.31 -7.48 15.23
C THR A 25 -2.92 -7.03 13.83
N SER A 26 -2.49 -7.98 13.00
CA SER A 26 -2.34 -7.73 11.57
C SER A 26 -3.74 -7.43 11.08
N GLN A 27 -4.12 -6.16 11.09
CA GLN A 27 -5.24 -5.69 10.31
C GLN A 27 -4.86 -6.02 8.88
N GLY A 28 -5.32 -7.18 8.43
CA GLY A 28 -5.16 -7.58 7.04
C GLY A 28 -5.80 -6.51 6.18
N PHE A 29 -5.24 -6.35 4.99
CA PHE A 29 -5.74 -5.65 3.82
C PHE A 29 -7.24 -5.83 3.46
N ALA A 30 -7.98 -6.67 4.19
CA ALA A 30 -9.39 -6.92 3.96
C ALA A 30 -10.19 -5.66 4.29
N VAL A 31 -10.52 -4.91 3.26
CA VAL A 31 -11.57 -3.90 3.30
C VAL A 31 -12.89 -4.67 3.20
N ASP A 32 -13.61 -4.80 4.31
CA ASP A 32 -14.99 -5.27 4.30
C ASP A 32 -15.85 -4.27 3.53
N GLY A 33 -16.34 -4.66 2.34
CA GLY A 33 -17.29 -3.86 1.55
C GLY A 33 -16.68 -2.88 0.54
N GLU A 34 -17.01 -3.13 -0.74
CA GLU A 34 -17.31 -2.22 -1.85
C GLU A 34 -16.51 -0.93 -2.17
N GLU A 35 -15.51 -0.46 -1.42
CA GLU A 35 -14.79 0.76 -1.81
C GLU A 35 -13.30 0.52 -2.13
N TRP A 36 -12.97 0.66 -3.42
CA TRP A 36 -11.60 0.89 -3.88
C TRP A 36 -11.27 2.31 -4.39
N PRO A 37 -11.86 3.41 -3.88
CA PRO A 37 -11.30 4.74 -4.07
C PRO A 37 -9.90 4.91 -3.44
N GLY A 38 -9.27 6.03 -3.76
CA GLY A 38 -8.02 6.46 -3.15
C GLY A 38 -6.80 6.23 -4.04
N PHE A 39 -5.63 6.26 -3.43
CA PHE A 39 -4.33 6.15 -4.09
C PHE A 39 -3.70 4.80 -3.78
N TRP A 40 -3.23 4.13 -4.81
CA TRP A 40 -2.68 2.78 -4.73
C TRP A 40 -1.37 2.75 -5.49
N PHE A 41 -0.31 2.25 -4.86
CA PHE A 41 1.01 2.19 -5.51
C PHE A 41 1.44 0.75 -5.75
N VAL A 42 2.21 0.56 -6.81
CA VAL A 42 2.84 -0.72 -7.12
C VAL A 42 3.89 -1.04 -6.06
N CYS A 43 3.94 -2.28 -5.61
CA CYS A 43 4.99 -2.74 -4.70
C CYS A 43 6.33 -2.82 -5.45
N GLU A 44 7.36 -2.13 -4.97
CA GLU A 44 8.66 -1.93 -5.63
C GLU A 44 9.35 -3.25 -6.00
N PHE A 45 9.36 -4.20 -5.07
CA PHE A 45 10.05 -5.47 -5.25
C PHE A 45 9.22 -6.56 -5.95
N SER A 46 8.06 -6.17 -6.48
CA SER A 46 7.28 -7.04 -7.36
C SER A 46 7.88 -7.12 -8.77
N GLN A 47 7.59 -8.21 -9.48
CA GLN A 47 7.92 -8.35 -10.89
C GLN A 47 6.65 -8.61 -11.70
N ARG A 48 6.80 -8.60 -13.03
CA ARG A 48 5.68 -8.71 -13.97
C ARG A 48 4.70 -9.86 -13.68
N GLN A 49 5.18 -10.96 -13.10
CA GLN A 49 4.39 -12.15 -12.74
C GLN A 49 4.77 -12.70 -11.35
N ARG A 50 5.43 -11.91 -10.49
CA ARG A 50 5.93 -12.37 -9.19
C ARG A 50 5.60 -11.36 -8.11
N ALA A 51 5.05 -11.85 -7.00
CA ALA A 51 4.73 -11.05 -5.82
C ALA A 51 5.97 -10.31 -5.26
N PRO A 52 5.77 -9.22 -4.52
CA PRO A 52 6.85 -8.53 -3.83
C PRO A 52 7.42 -9.37 -2.67
N ASP A 53 8.73 -9.28 -2.44
CA ASP A 53 9.43 -10.04 -1.38
C ASP A 53 9.32 -9.39 0.00
N ASP A 54 8.95 -8.12 0.06
CA ASP A 54 8.98 -7.30 1.27
C ASP A 54 7.59 -7.10 1.91
N GLY A 55 6.56 -7.73 1.33
CA GLY A 55 5.17 -7.49 1.75
C GLY A 55 4.70 -6.06 1.44
N CYS A 56 5.18 -5.46 0.34
CA CYS A 56 4.75 -4.14 -0.13
C CYS A 56 5.04 -3.00 0.86
N LYS A 57 6.17 -3.07 1.57
CA LYS A 57 6.62 -1.99 2.47
C LYS A 57 7.26 -0.84 1.70
N MET A 58 7.79 -1.13 0.52
CA MET A 58 8.30 -0.17 -0.45
C MET A 58 7.37 -0.09 -1.66
N PHE A 59 7.00 1.13 -2.00
CA PHE A 59 6.24 1.46 -3.19
C PHE A 59 7.19 1.88 -4.31
N ASP A 60 6.90 1.43 -5.53
CA ASP A 60 7.43 1.97 -6.79
C ASP A 60 6.90 3.40 -6.97
N ASP A 61 7.47 4.17 -7.89
CA ASP A 61 7.02 5.52 -8.19
C ASP A 61 5.68 5.55 -8.94
N GLU A 62 5.18 4.41 -9.42
CA GLU A 62 3.95 4.33 -10.17
C GLU A 62 2.78 3.72 -9.39
N GLY A 63 1.58 4.13 -9.77
CA GLY A 63 0.36 3.64 -9.15
C GLY A 63 -0.90 4.00 -9.91
N PHE A 64 -2.02 3.88 -9.20
CA PHE A 64 -3.34 4.23 -9.67
C PHE A 64 -4.08 5.08 -8.64
N GLN A 65 -4.83 6.05 -9.13
CA GLN A 65 -5.89 6.68 -8.37
C GLN A 65 -7.23 6.22 -8.91
N LEU A 66 -8.08 5.76 -8.00
CA LEU A 66 -9.46 5.41 -8.28
C LEU A 66 -10.31 6.48 -7.59
N ALA A 67 -11.01 7.29 -8.36
CA ALA A 67 -11.87 8.34 -7.82
C ALA A 67 -12.87 8.78 -8.89
N GLU A 68 -14.09 9.11 -8.46
CA GLU A 68 -15.13 9.69 -9.33
C GLU A 68 -15.49 8.79 -10.54
N GLY A 69 -15.48 7.47 -10.34
CA GLY A 69 -15.71 6.52 -11.43
C GLY A 69 -14.65 6.56 -12.52
N ARG A 70 -13.44 7.05 -12.22
CA ARG A 70 -12.30 7.09 -13.15
C ARG A 70 -11.09 6.36 -12.58
N LEU A 71 -10.35 5.72 -13.49
CA LEU A 71 -9.01 5.23 -13.22
C LEU A 71 -8.01 6.27 -13.74
N ARG A 72 -7.08 6.71 -12.90
CA ARG A 72 -5.98 7.57 -13.29
C ARG A 72 -4.66 6.86 -12.99
N TYR A 73 -3.72 6.89 -13.93
CA TYR A 73 -2.35 6.51 -13.66
C TYR A 73 -1.68 7.64 -12.89
N ILE A 74 -0.93 7.32 -11.85
CA ILE A 74 -0.23 8.31 -11.04
C ILE A 74 1.26 8.00 -11.01
N ARG A 75 2.07 9.05 -10.91
CA ARG A 75 3.51 8.91 -10.70
C ARG A 75 3.97 9.82 -9.56
N MET A 76 4.53 9.23 -8.51
CA MET A 76 5.22 9.91 -7.44
C MET A 76 6.56 10.44 -7.94
N PHE A 77 6.97 11.59 -7.43
CA PHE A 77 8.29 12.14 -7.72
C PHE A 77 8.86 12.87 -6.50
N GLY A 78 10.17 13.05 -6.52
CA GLY A 78 10.91 13.70 -5.43
C GLY A 78 11.28 12.78 -4.28
N SER A 79 11.23 11.46 -4.46
CA SER A 79 11.81 10.52 -3.50
C SER A 79 13.33 10.65 -3.46
N THR A 80 13.90 10.63 -2.26
CA THR A 80 15.35 10.55 -2.03
C THR A 80 15.83 9.12 -1.74
N GLU A 81 14.93 8.13 -1.84
CA GLU A 81 15.26 6.74 -1.57
C GLU A 81 16.33 6.22 -2.55
N THR A 82 17.28 5.46 -2.03
CA THR A 82 18.37 4.88 -2.81
C THR A 82 18.30 3.36 -2.89
N ALA A 83 17.61 2.72 -1.95
CA ALA A 83 17.40 1.28 -1.88
C ALA A 83 16.25 0.81 -2.80
N CYS A 84 16.22 1.31 -4.03
CA CYS A 84 15.27 0.87 -5.05
C CYS A 84 15.84 -0.29 -5.88
N ARG A 85 14.97 -1.17 -6.37
CA ARG A 85 15.32 -2.30 -7.20
C ARG A 85 16.06 -1.84 -8.45
N GLY A 86 17.16 -2.52 -8.75
CA GLY A 86 17.99 -2.20 -9.92
C GLY A 86 18.70 -0.86 -9.80
N ASN A 87 18.95 -0.36 -8.59
CA ASN A 87 19.66 0.90 -8.30
C ASN A 87 18.98 2.15 -8.89
N LYS A 88 17.67 2.09 -9.10
CA LYS A 88 16.86 3.18 -9.65
C LYS A 88 16.53 4.23 -8.58
N LYS A 89 17.54 4.98 -8.16
CA LYS A 89 17.43 5.98 -7.10
C LYS A 89 16.27 6.95 -7.36
N GLY A 90 15.46 7.19 -6.34
CA GLY A 90 14.30 8.08 -6.39
C GLY A 90 13.07 7.52 -7.12
N GLN A 91 13.10 6.29 -7.62
CA GLN A 91 11.95 5.63 -8.27
C GLN A 91 11.17 4.71 -7.33
N CYS A 92 11.40 4.82 -6.03
CA CYS A 92 10.64 4.10 -5.02
C CYS A 92 10.58 4.93 -3.73
N PHE A 93 9.70 4.60 -2.80
CA PHE A 93 9.58 5.26 -1.51
C PHE A 93 8.92 4.34 -0.48
N SER A 94 9.14 4.59 0.81
CA SER A 94 8.50 3.80 1.86
C SER A 94 7.00 4.08 1.92
N ALA A 95 6.19 3.03 2.13
CA ALA A 95 4.75 3.14 2.31
C ALA A 95 4.34 4.02 3.51
N SER A 96 5.25 4.21 4.48
CA SER A 96 5.03 5.03 5.68
C SER A 96 5.36 6.52 5.49
N VAL A 97 5.85 6.94 4.32
CA VAL A 97 6.10 8.35 4.04
C VAL A 97 4.79 9.14 4.21
N PRO A 98 4.76 10.19 5.04
CA PRO A 98 3.50 10.84 5.42
C PRO A 98 2.94 11.75 4.32
N LYS A 99 3.80 12.26 3.43
CA LYS A 99 3.40 13.19 2.37
C LYS A 99 4.20 12.95 1.10
N ILE A 100 3.50 12.88 -0.03
CA ILE A 100 4.11 12.73 -1.36
C ILE A 100 3.57 13.76 -2.34
N ARG A 101 4.30 13.92 -3.44
CA ARG A 101 3.87 14.69 -4.61
C ARG A 101 3.70 13.73 -5.78
N ILE A 102 2.63 13.89 -6.55
CA ILE A 102 2.32 13.04 -7.69
C ILE A 102 1.90 13.85 -8.92
N SER A 103 2.16 13.31 -10.10
CA SER A 103 1.43 13.65 -11.32
C SER A 103 0.32 12.63 -11.58
N ARG A 104 -0.67 13.01 -12.39
CA ARG A 104 -1.80 12.13 -12.72
C ARG A 104 -2.12 12.18 -14.21
N THR A 105 -2.53 11.06 -14.77
CA THR A 105 -3.00 10.96 -16.16
C THR A 105 -4.26 10.12 -16.19
N ASP A 106 -5.32 10.64 -16.79
CA ASP A 106 -6.58 9.90 -16.91
C ASP A 106 -6.43 8.66 -17.80
N ARG A 107 -6.99 7.53 -17.34
CA ARG A 107 -6.98 6.23 -18.02
C ARG A 107 -8.38 5.69 -18.25
N GLY A 108 -9.39 6.56 -18.20
CA GLY A 108 -10.74 6.26 -18.63
C GLY A 108 -11.70 5.89 -17.51
N LYS A 109 -12.89 5.44 -17.91
CA LYS A 109 -14.01 5.17 -17.01
C LYS A 109 -13.77 3.85 -16.26
N LEU A 110 -13.99 3.88 -14.95
CA LEU A 110 -13.87 2.75 -14.04
C LEU A 110 -15.26 2.25 -13.63
N SER A 111 -15.44 0.93 -13.60
CA SER A 111 -16.57 0.26 -12.97
C SER A 111 -16.03 -0.84 -12.07
N LEU A 112 -16.31 -0.74 -10.77
CA LEU A 112 -15.95 -1.76 -9.78
C LEU A 112 -16.98 -2.90 -9.78
N GLY A 113 -16.54 -4.05 -9.26
CA GLY A 113 -17.34 -5.24 -8.99
C GLY A 113 -16.57 -6.15 -8.03
N ASP A 114 -17.17 -7.26 -7.60
CA ASP A 114 -16.72 -8.02 -6.43
C ASP A 114 -15.28 -8.53 -6.49
N LYS A 115 -14.88 -9.15 -7.61
CA LYS A 115 -13.53 -9.73 -7.83
C LYS A 115 -12.90 -9.27 -9.14
N GLN A 116 -13.46 -8.21 -9.70
CA GLN A 116 -13.02 -7.65 -10.96
C GLN A 116 -13.39 -6.17 -11.06
N PHE A 117 -12.68 -5.44 -11.90
CA PHE A 117 -13.07 -4.10 -12.33
C PHE A 117 -12.91 -3.96 -13.84
N LYS A 118 -13.62 -2.99 -14.40
CA LYS A 118 -13.62 -2.70 -15.83
C LYS A 118 -13.10 -1.29 -16.06
N VAL A 119 -12.24 -1.14 -17.05
CA VAL A 119 -11.70 0.16 -17.49
C VAL A 119 -12.05 0.36 -18.95
N ARG A 120 -12.85 1.40 -19.25
CA ARG A 120 -13.17 1.78 -20.62
C ARG A 120 -12.29 2.95 -21.07
N TYR A 121 -11.44 2.69 -22.05
CA TYR A 121 -10.47 3.65 -22.59
C TYR A 121 -10.21 3.40 -24.07
N PHE A 122 -10.06 4.46 -24.86
CA PHE A 122 -9.89 4.41 -26.33
C PHE A 122 -10.84 3.43 -27.03
N GLY A 123 -12.15 3.50 -26.73
CA GLY A 123 -13.18 2.68 -27.36
C GLY A 123 -13.21 1.21 -26.95
N CYS A 124 -12.26 0.74 -26.15
CA CYS A 124 -12.17 -0.64 -25.67
C CYS A 124 -12.43 -0.72 -24.16
N THR A 125 -13.04 -1.81 -23.69
CA THR A 125 -13.24 -2.08 -22.26
C THR A 125 -12.35 -3.24 -21.84
N GLN A 126 -11.38 -2.98 -20.97
CA GLN A 126 -10.53 -4.00 -20.37
C GLN A 126 -11.14 -4.47 -19.05
N ILE A 127 -11.19 -5.79 -18.86
CA ILE A 127 -11.54 -6.41 -17.58
C ILE A 127 -10.23 -6.76 -16.85
N TYR A 128 -10.16 -6.44 -15.58
CA TYR A 128 -9.10 -6.85 -14.67
C TYR A 128 -9.72 -7.64 -13.53
N TYR A 129 -9.10 -8.75 -13.17
CA TYR A 129 -9.44 -9.52 -11.99
C TYR A 129 -8.48 -9.17 -10.86
N PHE A 130 -8.91 -9.42 -9.63
CA PHE A 130 -8.05 -9.21 -8.48
C PHE A 130 -8.30 -10.21 -7.36
N THR A 131 -7.29 -10.34 -6.50
CA THR A 131 -7.39 -11.03 -5.21
C THR A 131 -6.61 -10.27 -4.15
N ASP A 132 -7.10 -10.35 -2.92
CA ASP A 132 -6.48 -9.71 -1.77
C ASP A 132 -5.56 -10.68 -1.02
N THR A 133 -4.48 -10.12 -0.49
CA THR A 133 -3.58 -10.77 0.46
C THR A 133 -3.45 -9.86 1.68
N PRO A 134 -2.92 -10.31 2.83
CA PRO A 134 -2.82 -9.46 4.01
C PRO A 134 -2.05 -8.14 3.84
N SER A 135 -1.21 -8.00 2.80
CA SER A 135 -0.34 -6.84 2.60
C SER A 135 -0.49 -6.14 1.25
N TYR A 136 -1.10 -6.77 0.24
CA TYR A 136 -1.28 -6.20 -1.09
C TYR A 136 -2.47 -6.84 -1.84
N ARG A 137 -2.94 -6.16 -2.88
CA ARG A 137 -3.84 -6.72 -3.91
C ARG A 137 -3.03 -7.13 -5.12
N GLU A 138 -3.28 -8.33 -5.62
CA GLU A 138 -2.82 -8.73 -6.94
C GLU A 138 -3.91 -8.42 -7.98
N ILE A 139 -3.52 -7.83 -9.10
CA ILE A 139 -4.38 -7.49 -10.23
C ILE A 139 -3.80 -8.10 -11.51
N TRP A 140 -4.64 -8.73 -12.31
CA TRP A 140 -4.24 -9.24 -13.63
C TRP A 140 -5.31 -8.99 -14.70
N PRO A 141 -4.89 -8.74 -15.95
CA PRO A 141 -5.82 -8.50 -17.05
C PRO A 141 -6.50 -9.80 -17.50
N ASP A 142 -7.71 -9.66 -18.03
CA ASP A 142 -8.38 -10.74 -18.77
C ASP A 142 -7.55 -11.21 -19.98
N LYS A 143 -7.81 -12.45 -20.43
CA LYS A 143 -7.12 -13.04 -21.60
C LYS A 143 -7.37 -12.20 -22.86
N LYS A 144 -8.61 -11.74 -23.07
CA LYS A 144 -8.96 -10.85 -24.18
C LYS A 144 -8.60 -9.43 -23.78
N ARG A 145 -7.49 -8.94 -24.32
CA ARG A 145 -6.95 -7.62 -23.95
C ARG A 145 -7.26 -6.55 -24.99
N CYS A 146 -7.55 -5.36 -24.51
CA CYS A 146 -7.42 -4.14 -25.30
C CYS A 146 -5.96 -3.93 -25.72
N PHE A 147 -5.75 -3.28 -26.86
CA PHE A 147 -4.39 -3.04 -27.40
C PHE A 147 -3.48 -2.26 -26.44
N TRP A 148 -4.06 -1.42 -25.58
CA TRP A 148 -3.37 -0.63 -24.57
C TRP A 148 -3.16 -1.36 -23.24
N ALA A 149 -3.77 -2.53 -23.04
CA ALA A 149 -3.65 -3.31 -21.82
C ALA A 149 -2.49 -4.30 -21.92
N SER A 150 -1.49 -4.14 -21.06
CA SER A 150 -0.33 -5.05 -21.00
C SER A 150 -0.71 -6.40 -20.37
N LYS A 151 0.15 -7.43 -20.51
CA LYS A 151 0.04 -8.72 -19.80
C LYS A 151 0.54 -8.66 -18.34
N ARG A 152 0.96 -7.50 -17.86
CA ARG A 152 1.57 -7.34 -16.52
C ARG A 152 0.54 -7.64 -15.44
N ARG A 153 0.97 -8.36 -14.39
CA ARG A 153 0.28 -8.35 -13.10
C ARG A 153 0.78 -7.19 -12.28
N PHE A 154 -0.13 -6.50 -11.62
CA PHE A 154 0.19 -5.45 -10.66
C PHE A 154 -0.03 -5.99 -9.26
N TYR A 155 0.91 -5.69 -8.37
CA TYR A 155 0.79 -5.93 -6.94
C TYR A 155 0.77 -4.56 -6.32
N ILE A 156 -0.35 -4.17 -5.70
CA ILE A 156 -0.56 -2.80 -5.24
C ILE A 156 -1.07 -2.77 -3.80
N ALA A 157 -0.75 -1.69 -3.10
CA ALA A 157 -1.28 -1.43 -1.77
C ALA A 157 -1.70 0.04 -1.62
N PRO A 158 -2.62 0.34 -0.67
CA PRO A 158 -3.17 1.67 -0.55
C PRO A 158 -2.15 2.58 0.13
N TYR A 159 -2.02 3.79 -0.38
CA TYR A 159 -1.25 4.82 0.27
C TYR A 159 -2.14 5.62 1.22
N GLN A 160 -1.77 5.62 2.50
CA GLN A 160 -2.54 6.21 3.59
C GLN A 160 -2.09 7.64 3.95
N GLY A 161 -0.99 8.11 3.37
CA GLY A 161 -0.47 9.45 3.63
C GLY A 161 -1.18 10.54 2.82
N SER A 162 -0.73 11.78 3.02
CA SER A 162 -1.21 12.94 2.28
C SER A 162 -0.61 12.99 0.87
N VAL A 163 -1.42 13.38 -0.11
CA VAL A 163 -1.02 13.50 -1.51
C VAL A 163 -1.18 14.94 -1.97
N THR A 164 -0.12 15.52 -2.54
CA THR A 164 -0.19 16.77 -3.31
C THR A 164 -0.12 16.44 -4.79
N ILE A 165 -1.15 16.81 -5.55
CA ILE A 165 -1.14 16.64 -7.00
C ILE A 165 -0.49 17.87 -7.63
N THR A 166 0.40 17.65 -8.58
CA THR A 166 0.91 18.70 -9.46
C THR A 166 0.40 18.46 -10.87
N ASP A 167 -0.18 19.49 -11.45
CA ASP A 167 -0.59 19.52 -12.86
C ASP A 167 0.60 19.72 -13.80
#